data_AF-A0A2Z4LTU3-F1
#
_entry.id   AF-A0A2Z4LTU3-F1
#
_cell.length_a   1.000
_cell.length_b   1.000
_cell.length_c   1.000
_cell.angle_alpha   90.00
_cell.angle_beta   90.00
_cell.angle_gamma   90.00
#
_symmetry.space_group_name_H-M   'P 1'
#
loop_
_entity.id
_entity.type
_entity.pdbx_description
1 polymer ?
#
loop_
_entity_poly.entity_id
_entity_poly.type
_entity_poly.pdbx_seq_one_letter_code
_entity_poly.pdbx_strand_id
1 'polypeptide(L)'
;MKLNRIVIATIITIVLCLTSCTTEDGLDGVKGDPGNIGETGTAGINCWDTNSDGVNDDTEDTNQDGEYNALDCVGNGGQSGADGANCWDTNGNGEKDDNEDINQDGEHDALDCQGANGADGTDGTDGTNGVGLEDLLKFGSISLSLEGTRPDDVAFTDNQIFRYIGVDGTDIDGYNSVVITPSGDDIEYKFELRRFLSTPDVSYQNTNIDIELNITNPGEPSELVTIRYDIDKYAVIGNDNKYFVLDDTFYTEGFYEDPDDLANAIDDGEILITDFELSDFSFDTDTNHLIFNYSYTVDDNNDSENELNVSGSVDVFVLEEI
;
A
#
# COMPACT_ATOMS: atom_id res chain seq x y z
N MET A 1 59.82 18.88 -0.99
CA MET A 1 58.78 18.67 0.06
C MET A 1 58.17 20.01 0.47
N LYS A 2 57.10 20.44 -0.20
CA LYS A 2 56.27 21.60 0.17
C LYS A 2 55.32 21.31 1.36
N LEU A 3 55.58 20.24 2.12
CA LEU A 3 54.76 19.78 3.24
C LEU A 3 55.26 20.24 4.62
N ASN A 4 56.46 20.84 4.69
CA ASN A 4 57.05 21.34 5.95
C ASN A 4 56.61 22.75 6.38
N ARG A 5 55.69 23.39 5.65
CA ARG A 5 55.22 24.75 5.96
C ARG A 5 53.82 24.81 6.58
N ILE A 6 53.05 23.72 6.54
CA ILE A 6 51.68 23.70 7.06
C ILE A 6 51.64 23.15 8.50
N VAL A 7 52.58 22.29 8.89
CA VAL A 7 52.62 21.72 10.26
C VAL A 7 53.15 22.71 11.31
N ILE A 8 53.90 23.75 10.90
CA ILE A 8 54.46 24.76 11.81
C ILE A 8 53.44 25.86 12.17
N ALA A 9 52.41 26.06 11.33
CA ALA A 9 51.39 27.09 11.56
C ALA A 9 50.31 26.68 12.59
N THR A 10 50.10 25.38 12.82
CA THR A 10 49.06 24.88 13.73
C THR A 10 49.57 24.65 15.17
N ILE A 11 50.89 24.70 15.40
CA ILE A 11 51.50 24.51 16.73
C ILE A 11 51.73 25.86 17.45
N ILE A 12 51.61 26.99 16.75
CA ILE A 12 51.84 28.34 17.32
C ILE A 12 50.57 28.96 17.94
N THR A 13 49.37 28.41 17.68
CA THR A 13 48.11 28.87 18.31
C THR A 13 47.83 28.19 19.66
N ILE A 14 48.61 27.17 20.04
CA ILE A 14 48.53 26.47 21.34
C ILE A 14 49.40 27.13 22.44
N VAL A 15 50.10 28.23 22.14
CA VAL A 15 51.07 28.82 23.08
C VAL A 15 50.75 30.27 23.51
N LEU A 16 49.63 30.87 23.07
CA LEU A 16 49.36 32.31 23.27
C LEU A 16 48.09 32.71 24.06
N CYS A 17 47.54 31.83 24.91
CA CYS A 17 46.54 32.24 25.91
C CYS A 17 46.83 31.73 27.34
N LEU A 18 48.01 31.16 27.58
CA LEU A 18 48.48 30.75 28.92
C LEU A 18 49.38 31.83 29.55
N THR A 19 48.90 33.07 29.71
CA THR A 19 49.50 34.06 30.64
C THR A 19 48.57 35.25 30.84
N SER A 20 47.68 35.22 31.83
CA SER A 20 47.23 36.41 32.58
C SER A 20 46.21 36.01 33.63
N CYS A 21 46.69 35.74 34.85
CA CYS A 21 46.32 36.52 36.04
C CYS A 21 46.91 35.78 37.26
N THR A 22 48.14 36.12 37.64
CA THR A 22 48.62 35.90 39.01
C THR A 22 48.85 37.29 39.60
N THR A 23 47.90 37.76 40.38
CA THR A 23 48.12 38.83 41.35
C THR A 23 48.30 38.16 42.70
N GLU A 24 49.54 38.20 43.20
CA GLU A 24 49.79 38.08 44.62
C GLU A 24 49.03 39.18 45.35
N ASP A 25 48.29 38.81 46.39
CA ASP A 25 48.01 39.69 47.53
C ASP A 25 48.14 38.84 48.81
N GLY A 26 49.10 39.23 49.65
CA GLY A 26 49.10 39.10 51.12
C GLY A 26 49.08 37.70 51.74
N LEU A 27 50.12 37.37 52.50
CA LEU A 27 50.11 36.28 53.49
C LEU A 27 48.85 36.39 54.39
N ASP A 28 47.99 35.37 54.37
CA ASP A 28 46.89 35.25 55.33
C ASP A 28 47.45 35.24 56.76
N GLY A 29 46.88 36.11 57.61
CA GLY A 29 47.24 36.22 59.03
C GLY A 29 47.01 34.90 59.78
N VAL A 30 47.79 34.70 60.85
CA VAL A 30 47.63 33.55 61.76
C VAL A 30 46.17 33.33 62.15
N LYS A 31 45.69 32.09 62.01
CA LYS A 31 44.36 31.66 62.45
C LYS A 31 44.20 31.98 63.94
N GLY A 32 43.17 32.77 64.30
CA GLY A 32 42.84 33.06 65.69
C GLY A 32 42.48 31.80 66.48
N ASP A 33 42.70 31.82 67.79
CA ASP A 33 42.33 30.73 68.69
C ASP A 33 40.85 30.35 68.52
N PRO A 34 40.48 29.05 68.57
CA PRO A 34 39.08 28.64 68.56
C PRO A 34 38.29 29.38 69.65
N GLY A 35 37.11 29.89 69.30
CA GLY A 35 36.21 30.51 70.28
C GLY A 35 35.87 29.54 71.40
N ASN A 36 35.63 30.07 72.60
CA ASN A 36 35.15 29.28 73.74
C ASN A 36 33.91 28.47 73.32
N ILE A 37 33.84 27.20 73.76
CA ILE A 37 32.64 26.36 73.57
C ILE A 37 31.45 27.13 74.15
N GLY A 38 30.38 27.27 73.36
CA GLY A 38 29.14 27.92 73.80
C GLY A 38 28.58 27.22 75.04
N GLU A 39 27.89 27.97 75.91
CA GLU A 39 27.22 27.39 77.07
C GLU A 39 26.33 26.23 76.64
N THR A 40 26.37 25.11 77.38
CA THR A 40 25.49 23.97 77.15
C THR A 40 24.04 24.46 77.14
N GLY A 41 23.27 24.13 76.09
CA GLY A 41 21.86 24.48 76.02
C GLY A 41 21.10 23.99 77.26
N THR A 42 20.06 24.71 77.66
CA THR A 42 19.15 24.29 78.74
C THR A 42 18.61 22.89 78.45
N ALA A 43 18.48 22.05 79.49
CA ALA A 43 17.87 20.73 79.35
C ALA A 43 16.48 20.85 78.69
N GLY A 44 16.16 19.93 77.77
CA GLY A 44 14.85 19.91 77.11
C GLY A 44 13.72 19.57 78.09
N ILE A 45 12.51 20.05 77.79
CA ILE A 45 11.29 19.74 78.54
C ILE A 45 10.91 18.27 78.29
N ASN A 46 10.49 17.55 79.33
CA ASN A 46 10.09 16.14 79.21
C ASN A 46 8.75 16.01 78.46
N CYS A 47 8.52 14.93 77.70
CA CYS A 47 7.31 14.84 76.87
C CYS A 47 5.98 14.65 77.63
N TRP A 48 6.06 14.28 78.91
CA TRP A 48 4.91 14.23 79.81
C TRP A 48 4.53 15.62 80.34
N ASP A 49 5.46 16.59 80.30
CA ASP A 49 5.26 17.97 80.76
C ASP A 49 4.46 18.73 79.70
N THR A 50 3.16 18.48 79.73
CA THR A 50 2.18 18.97 78.76
C THR A 50 1.96 20.48 78.87
N ASN A 51 2.25 21.06 80.04
CA ASN A 51 2.08 22.49 80.31
C ASN A 51 3.40 23.29 80.26
N SER A 52 4.54 22.61 80.13
CA SER A 52 5.90 23.14 79.97
C SER A 52 6.43 23.93 81.18
N ASP A 53 6.02 23.57 82.40
CA ASP A 53 6.46 24.23 83.64
C ASP A 53 7.62 23.51 84.36
N GLY A 54 7.97 22.31 83.91
CA GLY A 54 9.06 21.49 84.43
C GLY A 54 8.79 20.79 85.76
N VAL A 55 7.53 20.73 86.21
CA VAL A 55 7.10 20.11 87.47
C VAL A 55 6.22 18.89 87.19
N ASN A 56 6.42 17.83 87.97
CA ASN A 56 5.56 16.65 87.89
C ASN A 56 4.20 16.96 88.54
N ASP A 57 3.18 17.23 87.72
CA ASP A 57 1.81 17.48 88.16
C ASP A 57 0.93 16.23 88.09
N ASP A 58 0.12 15.92 89.10
CA ASP A 58 -0.77 14.73 89.10
C ASP A 58 -1.66 14.58 87.84
N THR A 59 -1.95 15.68 87.14
CA THR A 59 -2.73 15.67 85.88
C THR A 59 -1.94 15.20 84.66
N GLU A 60 -0.62 15.13 84.77
CA GLU A 60 0.32 14.75 83.71
C GLU A 60 0.74 13.28 83.79
N ASP A 61 0.51 12.61 84.92
CA ASP A 61 0.58 11.14 85.04
C ASP A 61 -0.68 10.52 84.41
N THR A 62 -0.67 10.50 83.07
CA THR A 62 -1.83 10.08 82.27
C THR A 62 -2.24 8.64 82.58
N ASN A 63 -1.30 7.79 82.99
CA ASN A 63 -1.55 6.38 83.28
C ASN A 63 -1.77 6.07 84.78
N GLN A 64 -1.51 7.03 85.66
CA GLN A 64 -1.74 7.00 87.11
C GLN A 64 -0.91 5.94 87.86
N ASP A 65 0.30 5.64 87.39
CA ASP A 65 1.22 4.69 88.04
C ASP A 65 2.19 5.35 89.05
N GLY A 66 2.20 6.69 89.10
CA GLY A 66 3.04 7.50 89.98
C GLY A 66 4.43 7.83 89.40
N GLU A 67 4.74 7.42 88.17
CA GLU A 67 6.04 7.62 87.51
C GLU A 67 5.89 8.44 86.22
N TYR A 68 6.31 9.70 86.24
CA TYR A 68 6.23 10.64 85.11
C TYR A 68 7.28 10.32 84.04
N ASN A 69 6.91 9.55 83.04
CA ASN A 69 7.85 9.01 82.06
C ASN A 69 7.29 9.05 80.63
N ALA A 70 8.00 8.41 79.69
CA ALA A 70 7.61 8.42 78.27
C ALA A 70 6.22 7.81 78.01
N LEU A 71 5.69 7.00 78.94
CA LEU A 71 4.35 6.41 78.86
C LEU A 71 3.23 7.43 79.05
N ASP A 72 3.53 8.60 79.63
CA ASP A 72 2.54 9.67 79.87
C ASP A 72 2.51 10.72 78.76
N CYS A 73 3.32 10.52 77.72
CA CYS A 73 3.42 11.46 76.61
C CYS A 73 2.22 11.31 75.67
N VAL A 74 1.40 12.35 75.57
CA VAL A 74 0.22 12.37 74.70
C VAL A 74 0.56 13.09 73.39
N GLY A 75 0.70 12.33 72.30
CA GLY A 75 0.77 12.89 70.94
C GLY A 75 -0.63 13.08 70.35
N ASN A 76 -0.91 14.23 69.73
CA ASN A 76 -2.10 14.37 68.89
C ASN A 76 -2.00 13.40 67.71
N GLY A 77 -3.01 12.54 67.50
CA GLY A 77 -3.07 11.66 66.33
C GLY A 77 -3.06 12.46 65.03
N GLY A 78 -2.24 12.04 64.05
CA GLY A 78 -2.18 12.70 62.74
C GLY A 78 -3.51 12.57 61.98
N GLN A 79 -3.92 13.62 61.26
CA GLN A 79 -5.11 13.58 60.40
C GLN A 79 -4.93 12.51 59.30
N SER A 80 -5.98 11.70 59.07
CA SER A 80 -6.05 10.81 57.91
C SER A 80 -5.91 11.63 56.62
N GLY A 81 -5.18 11.09 55.63
CA GLY A 81 -5.10 11.70 54.30
C GLY A 81 -6.47 11.74 53.63
N ALA A 82 -6.74 12.76 52.83
CA ALA A 82 -7.98 12.86 52.06
C ALA A 82 -8.06 11.72 51.02
N ASP A 83 -9.26 11.22 50.77
CA ASP A 83 -9.53 10.24 49.71
C ASP A 83 -9.21 10.84 48.33
N GLY A 84 -8.77 10.01 47.37
CA GLY A 84 -8.49 10.45 45.99
C GLY A 84 -9.77 10.76 45.22
N ALA A 85 -9.72 11.75 44.31
CA ALA A 85 -10.84 12.11 43.45
C ALA A 85 -11.20 10.96 42.48
N ASN A 86 -12.50 10.77 42.23
CA ASN A 86 -12.99 9.75 41.30
C ASN A 86 -12.69 10.16 39.85
N CYS A 87 -12.51 9.20 38.93
CA CYS A 87 -12.13 9.54 37.55
C CYS A 87 -13.24 10.16 36.69
N TRP A 88 -14.50 10.00 37.11
CA TRP A 88 -15.65 10.69 36.51
C TRP A 88 -15.75 12.16 36.97
N ASP A 89 -15.12 12.53 38.08
CA ASP A 89 -15.11 13.89 38.64
C ASP A 89 -14.13 14.76 37.84
N THR A 90 -14.54 15.09 36.61
CA THR A 90 -13.71 15.81 35.65
C THR A 90 -13.38 17.23 36.12
N ASN A 91 -14.21 17.80 37.00
CA ASN A 91 -14.06 19.16 37.49
C ASN A 91 -13.48 19.25 38.92
N GLY A 92 -13.37 18.13 39.63
CA GLY A 92 -12.72 17.99 40.94
C GLY A 92 -13.54 18.51 42.11
N ASN A 93 -14.87 18.60 41.99
CA ASN A 93 -15.76 19.12 43.03
C ASN A 93 -16.30 18.03 43.96
N GLY A 94 -16.11 16.75 43.62
CA GLY A 94 -16.61 15.60 44.36
C GLY A 94 -18.13 15.38 44.29
N GLU A 95 -18.84 16.06 43.40
CA GLU A 95 -20.28 15.98 43.21
C GLU A 95 -20.61 15.33 41.87
N LYS A 96 -21.64 14.48 41.82
CA LYS A 96 -22.09 13.83 40.60
C LYS A 96 -22.85 14.81 39.70
N ASP A 97 -22.17 15.51 38.81
CA ASP A 97 -22.80 16.47 37.91
C ASP A 97 -23.40 15.78 36.66
N ASP A 98 -24.54 16.25 36.18
CA ASP A 98 -25.23 15.65 35.01
C ASP A 98 -24.35 15.60 33.73
N ASN A 99 -23.38 16.52 33.62
CA ASN A 99 -22.44 16.58 32.50
C ASN A 99 -21.22 15.64 32.66
N GLU A 100 -21.16 14.90 33.77
CA GLU A 100 -20.12 13.91 34.07
C GLU A 100 -20.62 12.47 33.91
N ASP A 101 -21.91 12.27 33.61
CA ASP A 101 -22.47 11.01 33.09
C ASP A 101 -22.31 11.00 31.57
N ILE A 102 -21.14 10.57 31.12
CA ILE A 102 -20.72 10.64 29.72
C ILE A 102 -21.53 9.65 28.88
N ASN A 103 -21.88 8.51 29.44
CA ASN A 103 -22.57 7.44 28.73
C ASN A 103 -24.12 7.54 28.81
N GLN A 104 -24.63 8.43 29.67
CA GLN A 104 -26.05 8.75 29.91
C GLN A 104 -26.88 7.56 30.43
N ASP A 105 -26.27 6.68 31.21
CA ASP A 105 -26.95 5.55 31.86
C ASP A 105 -27.52 5.88 33.25
N GLY A 106 -27.21 7.07 33.77
CA GLY A 106 -27.68 7.58 35.05
C GLY A 106 -26.78 7.22 36.24
N GLU A 107 -25.63 6.56 36.03
CA GLU A 107 -24.70 6.14 37.06
C GLU A 107 -23.29 6.71 36.83
N HIS A 108 -22.85 7.69 37.63
CA HIS A 108 -21.46 8.18 37.57
C HIS A 108 -20.47 7.15 38.13
N ASP A 109 -19.85 6.38 37.23
CA ASP A 109 -18.94 5.29 37.56
C ASP A 109 -17.68 5.27 36.67
N ALA A 110 -16.95 4.15 36.65
CA ALA A 110 -15.72 4.04 35.87
C ALA A 110 -15.94 4.09 34.35
N LEU A 111 -17.18 3.89 33.88
CA LEU A 111 -17.56 3.95 32.48
C LEU A 111 -17.64 5.38 31.95
N ASP A 112 -17.75 6.37 32.83
CA ASP A 112 -17.73 7.79 32.47
C ASP A 112 -16.31 8.37 32.34
N CYS A 113 -15.31 7.57 32.69
CA CYS A 113 -13.92 7.98 32.65
C CYS A 113 -13.39 7.95 31.21
N GLN A 114 -13.67 9.01 30.44
CA GLN A 114 -13.21 9.12 29.05
C GLN A 114 -11.90 9.91 28.94
N GLY A 115 -10.81 9.22 28.62
CA GLY A 115 -9.57 9.86 28.15
C GLY A 115 -9.71 10.36 26.71
N ALA A 116 -8.93 11.36 26.32
CA ALA A 116 -8.84 11.75 24.92
C ALA A 116 -8.42 10.54 24.05
N ASN A 117 -9.07 10.34 22.91
CA ASN A 117 -8.64 9.35 21.92
C ASN A 117 -7.17 9.58 21.55
N GLY A 118 -6.44 8.49 21.29
CA GLY A 118 -5.09 8.58 20.74
C GLY A 118 -5.12 9.28 19.37
N ALA A 119 -4.06 10.01 19.03
CA ALA A 119 -3.91 10.55 17.69
C ALA A 119 -3.76 9.40 16.68
N ASP A 120 -4.37 9.55 15.51
CA ASP A 120 -4.19 8.60 14.41
C ASP A 120 -2.69 8.48 14.05
N GLY A 121 -2.29 7.28 13.62
CA GLY A 121 -0.95 7.06 13.09
C GLY A 121 -0.75 7.85 11.79
N THR A 122 0.50 8.21 11.48
CA THR A 122 0.83 8.74 10.14
C THR A 122 0.74 7.61 9.12
N ASP A 123 0.16 7.87 7.95
CA ASP A 123 0.21 6.96 6.83
C ASP A 123 1.66 6.55 6.51
N GLY A 124 1.84 5.32 6.04
CA GLY A 124 3.11 4.85 5.52
C GLY A 124 3.50 5.60 4.25
N THR A 125 4.78 5.57 3.90
CA THR A 125 5.21 6.02 2.56
C THR A 125 4.71 5.04 1.51
N ASP A 126 4.23 5.56 0.38
CA ASP A 126 3.90 4.73 -0.79
C ASP A 126 5.09 3.85 -1.21
N GLY A 127 4.77 2.68 -1.75
CA GLY A 127 5.76 1.80 -2.37
C GLY A 127 6.36 2.42 -3.65
N THR A 128 7.53 1.95 -4.06
CA THR A 128 8.08 2.29 -5.38
C THR A 128 7.27 1.62 -6.48
N ASN A 129 7.07 2.30 -7.62
CA ASN A 129 6.49 1.69 -8.81
C ASN A 129 7.24 0.40 -9.21
N GLY A 130 6.50 -0.56 -9.77
CA GLY A 130 7.08 -1.79 -10.31
C GLY A 130 8.06 -1.47 -11.44
N VAL A 131 9.35 -1.80 -11.25
CA VAL A 131 10.38 -1.64 -12.27
C VAL A 131 10.30 -2.81 -13.25
N GLY A 132 10.33 -2.53 -14.57
CA GLY A 132 10.42 -3.56 -15.61
C GLY A 132 9.12 -3.89 -16.36
N LEU A 133 8.01 -3.20 -16.06
CA LEU A 133 6.74 -3.40 -16.78
C LEU A 133 6.69 -2.70 -18.15
N GLU A 134 7.57 -1.72 -18.37
CA GLU A 134 7.61 -0.94 -19.61
C GLU A 134 7.96 -1.80 -20.83
N ASP A 135 8.79 -2.83 -20.65
CA ASP A 135 9.17 -3.76 -21.72
C ASP A 135 8.00 -4.61 -22.20
N LEU A 136 6.99 -4.82 -21.35
CA LEU A 136 5.78 -5.60 -21.69
C LEU A 136 4.79 -4.80 -22.54
N LEU A 137 4.93 -3.47 -22.59
CA LEU A 137 4.01 -2.55 -23.25
C LEU A 137 4.52 -2.07 -24.62
N LYS A 138 5.79 -2.33 -24.95
CA LYS A 138 6.46 -1.76 -26.13
C LYS A 138 5.92 -2.25 -27.47
N PHE A 139 5.20 -3.37 -27.48
CA PHE A 139 4.70 -4.00 -28.70
C PHE A 139 3.26 -3.60 -29.05
N GLY A 140 2.74 -2.56 -28.40
CA GLY A 140 1.42 -2.02 -28.70
C GLY A 140 0.29 -2.85 -28.09
N SER A 141 -0.92 -2.70 -28.62
CA SER A 141 -2.14 -3.17 -27.96
C SER A 141 -3.23 -3.62 -28.92
N ILE A 142 -4.14 -4.43 -28.39
CA ILE A 142 -5.41 -4.80 -29.01
C ILE A 142 -6.52 -4.19 -28.17
N SER A 143 -7.41 -3.42 -28.79
CA SER A 143 -8.65 -2.97 -28.16
C SER A 143 -9.77 -3.95 -28.47
N LEU A 144 -10.69 -4.13 -27.53
CA LEU A 144 -11.89 -4.96 -27.61
C LEU A 144 -13.08 -4.12 -27.17
N SER A 145 -14.13 -4.13 -27.98
CA SER A 145 -15.42 -3.49 -27.72
C SER A 145 -16.51 -4.52 -27.96
N LEU A 146 -17.34 -4.73 -26.94
CA LEU A 146 -18.42 -5.71 -26.94
C LEU A 146 -19.75 -5.00 -26.73
N GLU A 147 -20.75 -5.35 -27.53
CA GLU A 147 -22.14 -4.92 -27.36
C GLU A 147 -23.06 -6.12 -27.57
N GLY A 148 -23.89 -6.42 -26.57
CA GLY A 148 -24.76 -7.59 -26.63
C GLY A 148 -25.68 -7.71 -25.43
N THR A 149 -26.18 -8.93 -25.21
CA THR A 149 -27.07 -9.28 -24.09
C THR A 149 -26.43 -10.39 -23.27
N ARG A 150 -26.43 -10.25 -21.94
CA ARG A 150 -25.90 -11.29 -21.04
C ARG A 150 -26.82 -12.51 -21.00
N PRO A 151 -26.36 -13.67 -20.47
CA PRO A 151 -27.22 -14.84 -20.26
C PRO A 151 -28.46 -14.60 -19.37
N ASP A 152 -28.51 -13.50 -18.61
CA ASP A 152 -29.65 -13.10 -17.80
C ASP A 152 -30.57 -12.04 -18.46
N ASP A 153 -30.51 -11.93 -19.80
CA ASP A 153 -31.31 -11.02 -20.64
C ASP A 153 -31.09 -9.52 -20.36
N VAL A 154 -29.94 -9.16 -19.81
CA VAL A 154 -29.56 -7.77 -19.54
C VAL A 154 -28.57 -7.31 -20.60
N ALA A 155 -28.92 -6.23 -21.32
CA ALA A 155 -28.02 -5.61 -22.28
C ALA A 155 -26.74 -5.09 -21.60
N PHE A 156 -25.62 -5.21 -22.29
CA PHE A 156 -24.33 -4.71 -21.83
C PHE A 156 -23.52 -4.09 -22.96
N THR A 157 -22.60 -3.22 -22.57
CA THR A 157 -21.52 -2.72 -23.42
C THR A 157 -20.25 -2.77 -22.59
N ASP A 158 -19.18 -3.31 -23.14
CA ASP A 158 -17.90 -3.45 -22.44
C ASP A 158 -16.75 -3.07 -23.38
N ASN A 159 -15.77 -2.32 -22.88
CA ASN A 159 -14.64 -1.85 -23.68
C ASN A 159 -13.36 -2.01 -22.89
N GLN A 160 -12.35 -2.61 -23.52
CA GLN A 160 -11.10 -2.92 -22.88
C GLN A 160 -9.93 -2.85 -23.85
N ILE A 161 -8.73 -2.61 -23.31
CA ILE A 161 -7.49 -2.61 -24.08
C ILE A 161 -6.51 -3.56 -23.41
N PHE A 162 -6.03 -4.52 -24.19
CA PHE A 162 -5.04 -5.54 -23.83
C PHE A 162 -3.68 -5.06 -24.32
N ARG A 163 -2.71 -4.99 -23.40
CA ARG A 163 -1.44 -4.26 -23.64
C ARG A 163 -0.20 -5.08 -23.37
N TYR A 164 -0.33 -6.15 -22.59
CA TYR A 164 0.82 -6.87 -22.07
C TYR A 164 1.15 -8.05 -22.96
N ILE A 165 2.43 -8.37 -23.08
CA ILE A 165 2.94 -9.53 -23.81
C ILE A 165 3.69 -10.47 -22.86
N GLY A 166 3.65 -11.78 -23.13
CA GLY A 166 4.58 -12.72 -22.53
C GLY A 166 5.98 -12.54 -23.14
N VAL A 167 7.00 -12.35 -22.32
CA VAL A 167 8.39 -12.15 -22.80
C VAL A 167 9.23 -13.44 -22.80
N ASP A 168 8.60 -14.60 -22.63
CA ASP A 168 9.31 -15.86 -22.78
C ASP A 168 9.68 -16.04 -24.26
N GLY A 169 10.96 -16.24 -24.53
CA GLY A 169 11.49 -16.34 -25.89
C GLY A 169 10.94 -17.54 -26.65
N THR A 170 10.47 -18.58 -25.96
CA THR A 170 9.86 -19.76 -26.59
C THR A 170 8.45 -19.54 -27.09
N ASP A 171 7.80 -18.46 -26.68
CA ASP A 171 6.40 -18.20 -26.99
C ASP A 171 6.23 -17.00 -27.94
N ILE A 172 7.32 -16.32 -28.30
CA ILE A 172 7.28 -15.12 -29.16
C ILE A 172 6.69 -15.43 -30.53
N ASP A 173 6.98 -16.62 -31.08
CA ASP A 173 6.47 -17.09 -32.35
C ASP A 173 4.94 -17.15 -32.37
N GLY A 174 4.31 -17.61 -31.29
CA GLY A 174 2.86 -17.65 -31.13
C GLY A 174 2.23 -16.39 -30.56
N TYR A 175 2.99 -15.44 -30.00
CA TYR A 175 2.43 -14.28 -29.29
C TYR A 175 2.64 -12.94 -29.99
N ASN A 176 3.69 -12.79 -30.80
CA ASN A 176 4.00 -11.50 -31.41
C ASN A 176 4.92 -11.62 -32.61
N SER A 177 4.48 -12.35 -33.61
CA SER A 177 5.29 -12.63 -34.78
C SER A 177 4.59 -12.28 -36.10
N VAL A 178 5.41 -12.17 -37.13
CA VAL A 178 4.99 -12.19 -38.52
C VAL A 178 5.86 -13.17 -39.31
N VAL A 179 5.22 -13.99 -40.13
CA VAL A 179 5.87 -14.86 -41.11
C VAL A 179 5.40 -14.45 -42.49
N ILE A 180 6.35 -14.21 -43.39
CA ILE A 180 6.08 -13.80 -44.77
C ILE A 180 6.45 -14.96 -45.69
N THR A 181 5.45 -15.56 -46.32
CA THR A 181 5.62 -16.76 -47.16
C THR A 181 5.31 -16.43 -48.62
N PRO A 182 6.32 -16.45 -49.51
CA PRO A 182 6.07 -16.38 -50.95
C PRO A 182 5.51 -17.71 -51.48
N SER A 183 4.38 -17.67 -52.18
CA SER A 183 3.73 -18.82 -52.80
C SER A 183 3.47 -18.55 -54.29
N GLY A 184 4.48 -18.87 -55.13
CA GLY A 184 4.40 -18.55 -56.56
C GLY A 184 4.43 -17.03 -56.79
N ASP A 185 3.33 -16.48 -57.33
CA ASP A 185 3.15 -15.04 -57.54
C ASP A 185 2.49 -14.35 -56.33
N ASP A 186 1.97 -15.13 -55.38
CA ASP A 186 1.29 -14.63 -54.18
C ASP A 186 2.26 -14.45 -53.02
N ILE A 187 1.98 -13.48 -52.15
CA ILE A 187 2.69 -13.27 -50.89
C ILE A 187 1.67 -13.35 -49.75
N GLU A 188 1.91 -14.28 -48.84
CA GLU A 188 1.11 -14.46 -47.63
C GLU A 188 1.84 -13.86 -46.43
N TYR A 189 1.10 -13.11 -45.62
CA TYR A 189 1.52 -12.63 -44.31
C TYR A 189 0.69 -13.33 -43.26
N LYS A 190 1.35 -14.07 -42.38
CA LYS A 190 0.75 -14.67 -41.19
C LYS A 190 1.20 -13.89 -39.96
N PHE A 191 0.26 -13.31 -39.23
CA PHE A 191 0.50 -12.58 -37.99
C PHE A 191 -0.03 -13.36 -36.80
N GLU A 192 0.79 -13.54 -35.77
CA GLU A 192 0.45 -14.20 -34.51
C GLU A 192 0.49 -13.18 -33.38
N LEU A 193 -0.66 -12.85 -32.79
CA LEU A 193 -0.79 -11.77 -31.83
C LEU A 193 -1.50 -12.24 -30.56
N ARG A 194 -0.78 -12.27 -29.44
CA ARG A 194 -1.34 -12.41 -28.08
C ARG A 194 -1.17 -11.12 -27.31
N ARG A 195 -2.24 -10.59 -26.72
CA ARG A 195 -2.15 -9.53 -25.71
C ARG A 195 -2.91 -9.92 -24.45
N PHE A 196 -2.24 -9.86 -23.32
CA PHE A 196 -2.82 -10.07 -22.00
C PHE A 196 -3.46 -8.78 -21.49
N LEU A 197 -4.56 -8.95 -20.74
CA LEU A 197 -5.30 -7.87 -20.10
C LEU A 197 -4.46 -7.19 -19.01
N SER A 198 -3.69 -7.99 -18.29
CA SER A 198 -2.81 -7.59 -17.21
C SER A 198 -1.42 -8.19 -17.41
N THR A 199 -0.48 -7.85 -16.54
CA THR A 199 0.86 -8.43 -16.56
C THR A 199 0.76 -9.95 -16.45
N PRO A 200 1.20 -10.72 -17.45
CA PRO A 200 1.14 -12.17 -17.38
C PRO A 200 2.04 -12.65 -16.24
N ASP A 201 1.46 -13.32 -15.26
CA ASP A 201 2.19 -14.09 -14.25
C ASP A 201 1.81 -15.56 -14.44
N VAL A 202 2.83 -16.42 -14.48
CA VAL A 202 2.81 -17.85 -14.84
C VAL A 202 1.86 -18.72 -14.01
N SER A 203 1.12 -18.15 -13.06
CA SER A 203 0.28 -18.89 -12.12
C SER A 203 -1.14 -18.35 -11.93
N TYR A 204 -1.47 -17.11 -12.32
CA TYR A 204 -2.71 -16.49 -11.83
C TYR A 204 -3.48 -15.58 -12.79
N GLN A 205 -2.91 -15.08 -13.89
CA GLN A 205 -3.67 -14.26 -14.86
C GLN A 205 -3.26 -14.52 -16.30
N ASN A 206 -4.20 -15.12 -17.05
CA ASN A 206 -4.05 -15.47 -18.46
C ASN A 206 -5.19 -14.93 -19.34
N THR A 207 -6.00 -13.98 -18.85
CA THR A 207 -7.03 -13.34 -19.70
C THR A 207 -6.32 -12.61 -20.83
N ASN A 208 -6.59 -13.02 -22.06
CA ASN A 208 -5.88 -12.53 -23.23
C ASN A 208 -6.78 -12.53 -24.46
N ILE A 209 -6.32 -11.83 -25.50
CA ILE A 209 -6.85 -11.97 -26.85
C ILE A 209 -5.74 -12.57 -27.68
N ASP A 210 -6.10 -13.59 -28.45
CA ASP A 210 -5.28 -14.12 -29.53
C ASP A 210 -5.88 -13.80 -30.88
N ILE A 211 -5.01 -13.43 -31.82
CA ILE A 211 -5.36 -13.21 -33.21
C ILE A 211 -4.31 -13.90 -34.06
N GLU A 212 -4.74 -14.89 -34.83
CA GLU A 212 -4.03 -15.37 -36.00
C GLU A 212 -4.67 -14.73 -37.23
N LEU A 213 -3.97 -13.78 -37.86
CA LEU A 213 -4.41 -13.10 -39.08
C LEU A 213 -3.56 -13.55 -40.26
N ASN A 214 -4.21 -14.16 -41.26
CA ASN A 214 -3.59 -14.49 -42.53
C ASN A 214 -4.12 -13.54 -43.60
N ILE A 215 -3.22 -12.82 -44.26
CA ILE A 215 -3.56 -11.94 -45.39
C ILE A 215 -2.66 -12.26 -46.59
N THR A 216 -3.29 -12.64 -47.70
CA THR A 216 -2.62 -12.86 -48.98
C THR A 216 -2.78 -11.62 -49.85
N ASN A 217 -1.69 -11.16 -50.47
CA ASN A 217 -1.69 -10.03 -51.42
C ASN A 217 -2.43 -8.77 -50.91
N PRO A 218 -2.05 -8.20 -49.75
CA PRO A 218 -2.72 -7.04 -49.17
C PRO A 218 -2.77 -5.85 -50.14
N GLY A 219 -3.95 -5.25 -50.30
CA GLY A 219 -4.22 -4.10 -51.17
C GLY A 219 -4.45 -4.45 -52.65
N GLU A 220 -4.36 -5.72 -53.04
CA GLU A 220 -4.55 -6.17 -54.42
C GLU A 220 -5.96 -6.75 -54.65
N PRO A 221 -6.45 -6.83 -55.90
CA PRO A 221 -7.75 -7.46 -56.18
C PRO A 221 -7.83 -8.96 -55.83
N SER A 222 -6.68 -9.62 -55.65
CA SER A 222 -6.55 -11.00 -55.19
C SER A 222 -6.38 -11.11 -53.67
N GLU A 223 -6.64 -10.03 -52.93
CA GLU A 223 -6.58 -10.04 -51.47
C GLU A 223 -7.50 -11.11 -50.89
N LEU A 224 -6.95 -11.91 -49.99
CA LEU A 224 -7.67 -12.90 -49.19
C LEU A 224 -7.32 -12.64 -47.73
N VAL A 225 -8.33 -12.61 -46.87
CA VAL A 225 -8.18 -12.43 -45.43
C VAL A 225 -8.86 -13.59 -44.72
N THR A 226 -8.12 -14.30 -43.89
CA THR A 226 -8.67 -15.26 -42.93
C THR A 226 -8.16 -14.94 -41.53
N ILE A 227 -8.98 -15.22 -40.54
CA ILE A 227 -8.67 -14.90 -39.14
C ILE A 227 -9.19 -16.01 -38.22
N ARG A 228 -8.42 -16.29 -37.18
CA ARG A 228 -8.87 -16.93 -35.95
C ARG A 228 -8.64 -15.95 -34.80
N TYR A 229 -9.67 -15.77 -33.99
CA TYR A 229 -9.73 -14.75 -32.95
C TYR A 229 -10.23 -15.41 -31.66
N ASP A 230 -9.42 -15.40 -30.60
CA ASP A 230 -9.78 -15.97 -29.31
C ASP A 230 -9.99 -14.87 -28.28
N ILE A 231 -11.05 -15.00 -27.49
CA ILE A 231 -11.25 -14.24 -26.25
C ILE A 231 -11.09 -15.22 -25.10
N ASP A 232 -9.93 -15.23 -24.46
CA ASP A 232 -9.64 -16.16 -23.37
C ASP A 232 -10.07 -15.57 -22.02
N LYS A 233 -11.02 -16.24 -21.34
CA LYS A 233 -11.38 -16.00 -19.91
C LYS A 233 -11.63 -14.52 -19.58
N TYR A 234 -12.35 -13.81 -20.45
CA TYR A 234 -12.66 -12.40 -20.27
C TYR A 234 -13.95 -12.21 -19.47
N ALA A 235 -13.85 -11.63 -18.28
CA ALA A 235 -15.01 -11.38 -17.43
C ALA A 235 -15.70 -10.06 -17.80
N VAL A 236 -16.97 -10.13 -18.22
CA VAL A 236 -17.83 -8.95 -18.39
C VAL A 236 -18.62 -8.72 -17.11
N ILE A 237 -18.36 -7.61 -16.42
CA ILE A 237 -18.91 -7.32 -15.08
C ILE A 237 -19.93 -6.18 -15.18
N GLY A 238 -21.20 -6.48 -14.90
CA GLY A 238 -22.26 -5.49 -14.87
C GLY A 238 -22.28 -4.64 -13.58
N ASN A 239 -22.92 -3.47 -13.66
CA ASN A 239 -23.12 -2.58 -12.50
C ASN A 239 -23.98 -3.19 -11.39
N ASP A 240 -24.66 -4.30 -11.66
CA ASP A 240 -25.44 -5.09 -10.70
C ASP A 240 -24.60 -6.13 -9.94
N ASN A 241 -23.27 -6.08 -10.10
CA ASN A 241 -22.29 -7.02 -9.52
C ASN A 241 -22.49 -8.47 -9.99
N LYS A 242 -23.12 -8.67 -11.15
CA LYS A 242 -23.14 -9.95 -11.85
C LYS A 242 -22.12 -9.94 -12.98
N TYR A 243 -21.60 -11.12 -13.30
CA TYR A 243 -20.67 -11.29 -14.39
C TYR A 243 -20.98 -12.57 -15.16
N PHE A 244 -20.51 -12.63 -16.41
CA PHE A 244 -20.29 -13.85 -17.16
C PHE A 244 -18.86 -13.81 -17.72
N VAL A 245 -18.38 -14.93 -18.24
CA VAL A 245 -17.03 -15.08 -18.78
C VAL A 245 -17.17 -15.44 -20.24
N LEU A 246 -16.50 -14.71 -21.12
CA LEU A 246 -16.27 -15.07 -22.51
C LEU A 246 -14.97 -15.88 -22.59
N ASP A 247 -15.07 -17.09 -23.11
CA ASP A 247 -13.99 -18.05 -23.35
C ASP A 247 -14.28 -18.74 -24.70
N ASP A 248 -14.29 -17.93 -25.77
CA ASP A 248 -14.76 -18.32 -27.11
C ASP A 248 -13.66 -18.12 -28.17
N THR A 249 -13.66 -19.00 -29.16
CA THR A 249 -12.83 -18.88 -30.36
C THR A 249 -13.70 -18.68 -31.59
N PHE A 250 -13.34 -17.70 -32.42
CA PHE A 250 -14.05 -17.35 -33.66
C PHE A 250 -13.10 -17.52 -34.85
N TYR A 251 -13.62 -17.97 -36.00
CA TYR A 251 -12.82 -18.10 -37.22
C TYR A 251 -13.64 -17.77 -38.48
N THR A 252 -12.98 -17.34 -39.55
CA THR A 252 -13.64 -17.11 -40.86
C THR A 252 -13.56 -18.34 -41.77
N GLU A 253 -14.45 -18.37 -42.77
CA GLU A 253 -14.40 -19.40 -43.81
C GLU A 253 -13.02 -19.40 -44.50
N GLY A 254 -12.43 -20.59 -44.63
CA GLY A 254 -11.11 -20.78 -45.25
C GLY A 254 -9.92 -20.63 -44.30
N PHE A 255 -10.13 -20.33 -43.01
CA PHE A 255 -9.04 -20.35 -42.03
C PHE A 255 -8.44 -21.77 -41.86
N TYR A 256 -9.30 -22.77 -41.66
CA TYR A 256 -8.89 -24.17 -41.64
C TYR A 256 -8.89 -24.75 -43.06
N GLU A 257 -7.70 -24.96 -43.62
CA GLU A 257 -7.55 -25.57 -44.94
C GLU A 257 -7.73 -27.10 -44.94
N ASP A 258 -7.31 -27.75 -43.86
CA ASP A 258 -7.47 -29.21 -43.68
C ASP A 258 -8.87 -29.53 -43.14
N PRO A 259 -9.66 -30.39 -43.84
CA PRO A 259 -10.98 -30.80 -43.36
C PRO A 259 -10.97 -31.50 -42.00
N ASP A 260 -9.90 -32.22 -41.65
CA ASP A 260 -9.79 -32.88 -40.35
C ASP A 260 -9.57 -31.83 -39.24
N ASP A 261 -8.79 -30.77 -39.50
CA ASP A 261 -8.59 -29.66 -38.56
C ASP A 261 -9.89 -28.86 -38.36
N LEU A 262 -10.61 -28.57 -39.45
CA LEU A 262 -11.92 -27.92 -39.36
C LEU A 262 -12.92 -28.77 -38.54
N ALA A 263 -12.93 -30.08 -38.73
CA ALA A 263 -13.79 -30.97 -37.96
C ALA A 263 -13.45 -30.95 -36.46
N ASN A 264 -12.15 -30.94 -36.12
CA ASN A 264 -11.69 -30.83 -34.73
C ASN A 264 -12.08 -29.47 -34.12
N ALA A 265 -11.87 -28.36 -34.85
CA ALA A 265 -12.25 -27.03 -34.38
C ALA A 265 -13.76 -26.92 -34.09
N ILE A 266 -14.60 -27.50 -34.95
CA ILE A 266 -16.05 -27.56 -34.72
C ILE A 266 -16.38 -28.41 -33.50
N ASP A 267 -15.72 -29.56 -33.31
CA ASP A 267 -15.91 -30.43 -32.14
C ASP A 267 -15.44 -29.76 -30.83
N ASP A 268 -14.43 -28.91 -30.89
CA ASP A 268 -13.91 -28.10 -29.78
C ASP A 268 -14.76 -26.85 -29.48
N GLY A 269 -15.78 -26.58 -30.31
CA GLY A 269 -16.75 -25.51 -30.10
C GLY A 269 -16.38 -24.16 -30.73
N GLU A 270 -15.38 -24.12 -31.62
CA GLU A 270 -15.04 -22.88 -32.31
C GLU A 270 -16.18 -22.42 -33.24
N ILE A 271 -16.31 -21.10 -33.39
CA ILE A 271 -17.49 -20.46 -33.99
C ILE A 271 -17.13 -19.81 -35.32
N LEU A 272 -17.84 -20.19 -36.39
CA LEU A 272 -17.70 -19.55 -37.70
C LEU A 272 -18.33 -18.15 -37.70
N ILE A 273 -17.55 -17.14 -38.07
CA ILE A 273 -18.01 -15.77 -38.34
C ILE A 273 -18.05 -15.52 -39.85
N THR A 274 -19.17 -14.96 -40.33
CA THR A 274 -19.44 -14.80 -41.78
C THR A 274 -19.46 -13.36 -42.26
N ASP A 275 -19.50 -12.41 -41.33
CA ASP A 275 -19.58 -10.96 -41.57
C ASP A 275 -18.34 -10.22 -41.06
N PHE A 276 -17.19 -10.91 -40.98
CA PHE A 276 -15.95 -10.29 -40.57
C PHE A 276 -15.54 -9.14 -41.50
N GLU A 277 -15.36 -7.96 -40.92
CA GLU A 277 -14.87 -6.77 -41.60
C GLU A 277 -13.49 -6.39 -41.08
N LEU A 278 -12.51 -6.34 -41.99
CA LEU A 278 -11.20 -5.75 -41.78
C LEU A 278 -11.17 -4.37 -42.43
N SER A 279 -10.82 -3.33 -41.67
CA SER A 279 -10.66 -1.98 -42.20
C SER A 279 -9.36 -1.33 -41.75
N ASP A 280 -8.95 -0.27 -42.46
CA ASP A 280 -7.76 0.52 -42.12
C ASP A 280 -6.47 -0.31 -41.95
N PHE A 281 -6.38 -1.43 -42.67
CA PHE A 281 -5.21 -2.30 -42.65
C PHE A 281 -3.97 -1.56 -43.19
N SER A 282 -2.88 -1.65 -42.44
CA SER A 282 -1.58 -1.12 -42.80
C SER A 282 -0.49 -1.95 -42.13
N PHE A 283 0.48 -2.43 -42.92
CA PHE A 283 1.68 -3.07 -42.42
C PHE A 283 2.93 -2.42 -43.03
N ASP A 284 3.77 -1.84 -42.17
CA ASP A 284 5.06 -1.25 -42.56
C ASP A 284 6.17 -2.28 -42.29
N THR A 285 6.75 -2.82 -43.37
CA THR A 285 7.81 -3.85 -43.31
C THR A 285 9.17 -3.34 -42.85
N ASP A 286 9.40 -2.02 -42.80
CA ASP A 286 10.66 -1.45 -42.31
C ASP A 286 10.65 -1.36 -40.77
N THR A 287 9.46 -1.17 -40.19
CA THR A 287 9.25 -1.00 -38.74
C THR A 287 8.53 -2.17 -38.07
N ASN A 288 8.00 -3.10 -38.86
CA ASN A 288 7.08 -4.16 -38.45
C ASN A 288 5.88 -3.62 -37.66
N HIS A 289 5.39 -2.46 -38.06
CA HIS A 289 4.22 -1.83 -37.45
C HIS A 289 2.96 -2.28 -38.19
N LEU A 290 2.10 -3.03 -37.49
CA LEU A 290 0.82 -3.51 -37.97
C LEU A 290 -0.32 -2.71 -37.32
N ILE A 291 -1.23 -2.20 -38.16
CA ILE A 291 -2.43 -1.50 -37.75
C ILE A 291 -3.62 -2.05 -38.53
N PHE A 292 -4.74 -2.31 -37.86
CA PHE A 292 -6.03 -2.54 -38.51
C PHE A 292 -7.18 -2.36 -37.51
N ASN A 293 -8.39 -2.16 -38.03
CA ASN A 293 -9.64 -2.27 -37.27
C ASN A 293 -10.36 -3.55 -37.68
N TYR A 294 -11.13 -4.11 -36.76
CA TYR A 294 -11.92 -5.30 -36.99
C TYR A 294 -13.32 -5.14 -36.41
N SER A 295 -14.31 -5.78 -37.05
CA SER A 295 -15.65 -5.96 -36.50
C SER A 295 -16.33 -7.21 -37.07
N TYR A 296 -17.17 -7.84 -36.27
CA TYR A 296 -18.00 -9.00 -36.68
C TYR A 296 -19.15 -9.19 -35.71
N THR A 297 -20.14 -9.98 -36.12
CA THR A 297 -21.27 -10.39 -35.29
C THR A 297 -21.25 -11.89 -35.07
N VAL A 298 -21.66 -12.33 -33.89
CA VAL A 298 -21.81 -13.74 -33.54
C VAL A 298 -23.24 -13.98 -33.08
N ASP A 299 -23.81 -15.11 -33.52
CA ASP A 299 -25.13 -15.59 -33.09
C ASP A 299 -25.11 -16.08 -31.63
N ASP A 300 -26.18 -16.72 -31.16
CA ASP A 300 -26.40 -17.14 -29.77
C ASP A 300 -25.54 -18.32 -29.29
N ASN A 301 -24.58 -18.77 -30.09
CA ASN A 301 -23.71 -19.91 -29.80
C ASN A 301 -22.39 -19.52 -29.09
N ASN A 302 -22.29 -18.31 -28.56
CA ASN A 302 -21.18 -17.83 -27.72
C ASN A 302 -21.57 -17.82 -26.23
N ASP A 303 -20.63 -17.56 -25.34
CA ASP A 303 -20.83 -17.61 -23.88
C ASP A 303 -21.84 -16.56 -23.32
N SER A 304 -22.22 -15.55 -24.11
CA SER A 304 -23.31 -14.65 -23.73
C SER A 304 -24.70 -15.27 -23.94
N GLU A 305 -24.80 -16.43 -24.60
CA GLU A 305 -26.03 -17.13 -24.99
C GLU A 305 -26.97 -16.27 -25.87
N ASN A 306 -26.46 -15.19 -26.46
CA ASN A 306 -27.19 -14.21 -27.24
C ASN A 306 -26.31 -13.66 -28.37
N GLU A 307 -26.92 -12.92 -29.31
CA GLU A 307 -26.16 -12.19 -30.32
C GLU A 307 -25.13 -11.24 -29.66
N LEU A 308 -23.90 -11.27 -30.17
CA LEU A 308 -22.77 -10.50 -29.68
C LEU A 308 -22.10 -9.74 -30.83
N ASN A 309 -22.02 -8.42 -30.70
CA ASN A 309 -21.23 -7.58 -31.60
C ASN A 309 -19.84 -7.40 -31.02
N VAL A 310 -18.82 -7.74 -31.81
CA VAL A 310 -17.42 -7.62 -31.42
C VAL A 310 -16.72 -6.66 -32.37
N SER A 311 -15.96 -5.71 -31.83
CA SER A 311 -15.16 -4.79 -32.63
C SER A 311 -13.94 -4.29 -31.89
N GLY A 312 -12.98 -3.73 -32.62
CA GLY A 312 -11.81 -3.14 -32.00
C GLY A 312 -10.75 -2.71 -33.00
N SER A 313 -9.57 -2.46 -32.47
CA SER A 313 -8.42 -1.96 -33.21
C SER A 313 -7.15 -2.66 -32.73
N VAL A 314 -6.26 -2.93 -33.67
CA VAL A 314 -4.93 -3.44 -33.44
C VAL A 314 -3.92 -2.37 -33.85
N ASP A 315 -2.97 -2.09 -32.97
CA ASP A 315 -1.82 -1.20 -33.22
C ASP A 315 -0.62 -1.82 -32.50
N VAL A 316 0.21 -2.56 -33.24
CA VAL A 316 1.24 -3.44 -32.67
C VAL A 316 2.54 -3.44 -33.47
N PHE A 317 3.65 -3.71 -32.78
CA PHE A 317 4.94 -3.99 -33.41
C PHE A 317 5.24 -5.48 -33.33
N VAL A 318 5.25 -6.17 -34.46
CA VAL A 318 5.49 -7.63 -34.57
C VAL A 318 6.95 -7.96 -34.83
N LEU A 319 7.34 -9.21 -34.60
CA LEU A 319 8.72 -9.69 -34.75
C LEU A 319 8.84 -10.72 -35.87
N GLU A 320 9.95 -10.70 -36.58
CA GLU A 320 10.30 -11.75 -37.55
C GLU A 320 11.31 -12.70 -36.91
N GLU A 321 11.09 -14.01 -37.04
CA GLU A 321 12.07 -15.03 -36.66
C GLU A 321 13.22 -15.07 -37.68
N ILE A 322 14.45 -15.31 -37.20
CA ILE A 322 15.69 -15.31 -38.00
C ILE A 322 16.34 -16.69 -38.13
#